data_AF-A0A2E6A3W9-F1
#
_entry.id   AF-A0A2E6A3W9-F1
#
_cell.length_a   1.000
_cell.length_b   1.000
_cell.length_c   1.000
_cell.angle_alpha   90.00
_cell.angle_beta   90.00
_cell.angle_gamma   90.00
#
_symmetry.space_group_name_H-M   'P 1'
#
loop_
_entity.id
_entity.type
_entity.pdbx_description
1 polymer ?
#
loop_
_entity_poly.entity_id
_entity_poly.type
_entity_poly.pdbx_seq_one_letter_code
_entity_poly.pdbx_strand_id
1 'polypeptide(L)'
;MLAFAYEDVRRSFEHYLEDDNGGRPFILASHSQGSHHAMRLLKELIDPGPLRERMVAAYMIGAVLIPVSPDWFAGMRHIRACRAEDDLHCVIHWDAMPEGSEPMQRPAPSLCTNPLSWRLDEAFAGPELNAGSVVPGGTFVTAFGSVEDPPLGQTFDSLPAPLPNHTSAQCRDGSLFAARQTLEGFTRVGAEGMDDSYHVLDYALFYMNIRNNAQLRAQAWLGSRASVEGSP
;
A
#
# COMPACT_ATOMS: atom_id res chain seq x y z
N MET A 1 16.06 17.12 -2.64
CA MET A 1 16.22 15.66 -2.87
C MET A 1 14.89 15.00 -3.24
N LEU A 2 13.81 15.15 -2.44
CA LEU A 2 12.45 14.63 -2.78
C LEU A 2 11.90 15.12 -4.13
N ALA A 3 12.10 16.39 -4.51
CA ALA A 3 11.63 16.89 -5.81
C ALA A 3 12.33 16.22 -6.99
N PHE A 4 13.65 16.04 -6.91
CA PHE A 4 14.45 15.36 -7.93
C PHE A 4 14.08 13.87 -8.03
N ALA A 5 13.95 13.16 -6.89
CA ALA A 5 13.51 11.76 -6.89
C ALA A 5 12.10 11.59 -7.48
N TYR A 6 11.19 12.53 -7.18
CA TYR A 6 9.85 12.52 -7.78
C TYR A 6 9.87 12.72 -9.30
N GLU A 7 10.71 13.61 -9.82
CA GLU A 7 10.83 13.83 -11.26
C GLU A 7 11.24 12.55 -12.00
N ASP A 8 12.07 11.71 -11.38
CA ASP A 8 12.47 10.42 -11.94
C ASP A 8 11.32 9.40 -11.92
N VAL A 9 10.56 9.33 -10.81
CA VAL A 9 9.33 8.52 -10.71
C VAL A 9 8.33 8.93 -11.78
N ARG A 10 8.10 10.23 -11.94
CA ARG A 10 7.16 10.77 -12.92
C ARG A 10 7.59 10.43 -14.35
N ARG A 11 8.84 10.72 -14.71
CA ARG A 11 9.39 10.40 -16.04
C ARG A 11 9.31 8.91 -16.35
N SER A 12 9.65 8.06 -15.38
CA SER A 12 9.59 6.60 -15.56
C SER A 12 8.16 6.11 -15.77
N PHE A 13 7.19 6.69 -15.05
CA PHE A 13 5.78 6.35 -15.24
C PHE A 13 5.23 6.86 -16.58
N GLU A 14 5.57 8.09 -17.00
CA GLU A 14 5.22 8.62 -18.32
C GLU A 14 5.80 7.72 -19.44
N HIS A 15 7.07 7.33 -19.34
CA HIS A 15 7.71 6.37 -20.25
C HIS A 15 6.99 5.03 -20.29
N TYR A 16 6.68 4.44 -19.13
CA TYR A 16 5.88 3.21 -19.05
C TYR A 16 4.55 3.35 -19.79
N LEU A 17 3.85 4.48 -19.62
CA LEU A 17 2.56 4.70 -20.28
C LEU A 17 2.66 4.80 -21.80
N GLU A 18 3.72 5.43 -22.29
CA GLU A 18 3.95 5.70 -23.72
C GLU A 18 4.50 4.47 -24.45
N ASP A 19 5.48 3.78 -23.86
CA ASP A 19 6.29 2.78 -24.56
C ASP A 19 5.95 1.33 -24.18
N ASP A 20 5.59 1.05 -22.92
CA ASP A 20 5.50 -0.33 -22.41
C ASP A 20 4.07 -0.80 -22.12
N ASN A 21 3.20 0.11 -21.69
CA ASN A 21 1.91 -0.23 -21.10
C ASN A 21 0.89 -0.65 -22.16
N GLY A 22 0.98 -0.12 -23.38
CA GLY A 22 0.13 -0.54 -24.51
C GLY A 22 -1.38 -0.41 -24.23
N GLY A 23 -1.81 0.61 -23.49
CA GLY A 23 -3.22 0.82 -23.16
C GLY A 23 -3.75 0.00 -21.97
N ARG A 24 -2.98 -0.94 -21.40
CA ARG A 24 -3.42 -1.80 -20.28
C ARG A 24 -3.79 -0.99 -19.03
N PRO A 25 -4.68 -1.52 -18.17
CA PRO A 25 -4.88 -0.99 -16.84
C PRO A 25 -3.62 -1.15 -15.98
N PHE A 26 -3.52 -0.37 -14.91
CA PHE A 26 -2.39 -0.42 -14.00
C PHE A 26 -2.82 -0.32 -12.54
N ILE A 27 -1.99 -0.86 -11.65
CA ILE A 27 -2.07 -0.65 -10.19
C ILE A 27 -0.86 0.19 -9.79
N LEU A 28 -1.09 1.17 -8.93
CA LEU A 28 0.00 1.89 -8.27
C LEU A 28 0.23 1.25 -6.89
N ALA A 29 1.43 0.75 -6.63
CA ALA A 29 1.81 0.19 -5.34
C ALA A 29 3.04 0.95 -4.82
N SER A 30 2.99 1.39 -3.56
CA SER A 30 4.04 2.17 -2.96
C SER A 30 4.13 1.94 -1.45
N HIS A 31 5.32 2.21 -0.91
CA HIS A 31 5.61 2.11 0.51
C HIS A 31 6.41 3.31 0.99
N SER A 32 6.20 3.76 2.23
CA SER A 32 7.04 4.78 2.87
C SER A 32 7.16 6.06 2.03
N GLN A 33 8.39 6.52 1.76
CA GLN A 33 8.65 7.68 0.92
C GLN A 33 8.06 7.53 -0.50
N GLY A 34 8.00 6.31 -1.03
CA GLY A 34 7.34 6.02 -2.30
C GLY A 34 5.86 6.38 -2.27
N SER A 35 5.19 6.26 -1.12
CA SER A 35 3.79 6.67 -0.96
C SER A 35 3.62 8.19 -1.07
N HIS A 36 4.60 8.98 -0.65
CA HIS A 36 4.58 10.44 -0.85
C HIS A 36 4.78 10.83 -2.32
N HIS A 37 5.63 10.10 -3.04
CA HIS A 37 5.74 10.26 -4.49
C HIS A 37 4.44 9.86 -5.20
N ALA A 38 3.80 8.76 -4.77
CA ALA A 38 2.50 8.32 -5.29
C ALA A 38 1.40 9.37 -5.04
N MET A 39 1.32 9.97 -3.86
CA MET A 39 0.37 11.06 -3.57
C MET A 39 0.50 12.22 -4.55
N ARG A 40 1.74 12.62 -4.85
CA ARG A 40 2.02 13.70 -5.79
C ARG A 40 1.70 13.30 -7.24
N LEU A 41 2.07 12.09 -7.65
CA LEU A 41 1.80 11.53 -8.98
C LEU A 41 0.29 11.44 -9.25
N LEU A 42 -0.48 10.96 -8.26
CA LEU A 42 -1.94 10.89 -8.34
C LEU A 42 -2.53 12.28 -8.55
N LYS A 43 -2.11 13.26 -7.75
CA LYS A 43 -2.65 14.62 -7.79
C LYS A 43 -2.30 15.38 -9.08
N GLU A 44 -1.06 15.25 -9.55
CA GLU A 44 -0.57 16.04 -10.67
C GLU A 44 -0.88 15.42 -12.04
N LEU A 45 -0.87 14.09 -12.15
CA LEU A 45 -0.90 13.41 -13.44
C LEU A 45 -2.14 12.52 -13.64
N ILE A 46 -2.55 11.76 -12.63
CA ILE A 46 -3.58 10.71 -12.81
C ILE A 46 -4.98 11.27 -12.59
N ASP A 47 -5.24 11.90 -11.44
CA ASP A 47 -6.54 12.41 -11.01
C ASP A 47 -7.17 13.42 -11.98
N PRO A 48 -6.44 14.40 -12.55
CA PRO A 48 -7.05 15.44 -13.36
C PRO A 48 -7.57 14.97 -14.72
N GLY A 49 -7.16 13.80 -15.20
CA GLY A 49 -7.33 13.38 -16.59
C GLY A 49 -7.98 12.00 -16.76
N PRO A 50 -8.11 11.55 -18.02
CA PRO A 50 -8.69 10.24 -18.36
C PRO A 50 -7.82 9.06 -17.90
N LEU A 51 -6.55 9.30 -17.56
CA LEU A 51 -5.63 8.28 -17.07
C LEU A 51 -6.15 7.59 -15.80
N ARG A 52 -6.90 8.31 -14.95
CA ARG A 52 -7.59 7.75 -13.78
C ARG A 52 -8.43 6.52 -14.13
N GLU A 53 -9.14 6.53 -15.25
CA GLU A 53 -10.02 5.42 -15.68
C GLU A 53 -9.23 4.15 -16.04
N ARG A 54 -7.91 4.24 -16.18
CA ARG A 54 -7.00 3.09 -16.39
C ARG A 54 -6.36 2.61 -15.09
N MET A 55 -6.44 3.38 -14.01
CA MET A 55 -5.94 2.97 -12.71
C MET A 55 -6.94 2.04 -12.04
N VAL A 56 -6.57 0.79 -11.78
CA VAL A 56 -7.40 -0.16 -11.03
C VAL A 56 -7.57 0.34 -9.60
N ALA A 57 -6.47 0.55 -8.89
CA ALA A 57 -6.41 1.14 -7.55
C ALA A 57 -4.98 1.61 -7.23
N ALA A 58 -4.84 2.44 -6.20
CA ALA A 58 -3.56 2.84 -5.64
C ALA A 58 -3.40 2.34 -4.20
N TYR A 59 -2.48 1.41 -3.97
CA TYR A 59 -2.06 0.94 -2.65
C TYR A 59 -0.90 1.81 -2.15
N MET A 60 -1.23 2.89 -1.44
CA MET A 60 -0.26 3.83 -0.86
C MET A 60 -0.01 3.47 0.60
N ILE A 61 0.80 2.45 0.85
CA ILE A 61 0.93 1.84 2.17
C ILE A 61 2.09 2.50 2.95
N GLY A 62 1.98 2.65 4.26
CA GLY A 62 3.07 3.15 5.10
C GLY A 62 3.48 4.60 4.83
N ALA A 63 2.55 5.52 4.53
CA ALA A 63 2.82 6.94 4.31
C ALA A 63 3.13 7.72 5.61
N VAL A 64 3.94 7.12 6.48
CA VAL A 64 4.13 7.49 7.90
C VAL A 64 4.46 8.96 8.17
N LEU A 65 5.12 9.68 7.24
CA LEU A 65 5.51 11.08 7.44
C LEU A 65 4.47 12.10 6.98
N ILE A 66 3.75 11.80 5.89
CA ILE A 66 2.74 12.68 5.30
C ILE A 66 1.43 11.88 5.24
N PRO A 67 0.49 12.14 6.16
CA PRO A 67 -0.76 11.42 6.22
C PRO A 67 -1.55 11.49 4.91
N VAL A 68 -2.21 10.40 4.54
CA VAL A 68 -3.22 10.39 3.47
C VAL A 68 -4.50 10.96 4.07
N SER A 69 -4.51 12.29 4.27
CA SER A 69 -5.48 13.00 5.09
C SER A 69 -6.76 13.38 4.35
N PRO A 70 -7.85 13.70 5.07
CA PRO A 70 -9.03 14.32 4.48
C PRO A 70 -8.72 15.58 3.65
N ASP A 71 -7.78 16.42 4.11
CA ASP A 71 -7.35 17.63 3.40
C ASP A 71 -6.63 17.30 2.08
N TRP A 72 -5.82 16.24 2.06
CA TRP A 72 -5.22 15.77 0.81
C TRP A 72 -6.30 15.37 -0.20
N PHE A 73 -7.33 14.62 0.23
CA PHE A 73 -8.48 14.26 -0.61
C PHE A 73 -9.32 15.47 -1.02
N ALA A 74 -9.46 16.50 -0.18
CA ALA A 74 -10.15 17.74 -0.54
C ALA A 74 -9.47 18.47 -1.71
N GLY A 75 -8.15 18.27 -1.87
CA GLY A 75 -7.38 18.74 -3.02
C GLY A 75 -7.44 17.86 -4.27
N MET A 76 -8.17 16.74 -4.24
CA MET A 76 -8.37 15.82 -5.37
C MET A 76 -9.71 16.10 -6.07
N ARG A 77 -9.73 16.04 -7.39
CA ARG A 77 -10.91 16.25 -8.23
C ARG A 77 -11.85 15.04 -8.21
N HIS A 78 -11.31 13.84 -8.40
CA HIS A 78 -12.11 12.64 -8.64
C HIS A 78 -11.75 11.47 -7.73
N ILE A 79 -10.47 11.22 -7.49
CA ILE A 79 -9.99 10.08 -6.70
C ILE A 79 -10.41 10.23 -5.23
N ARG A 80 -10.96 9.15 -4.69
CA ARG A 80 -11.40 9.03 -3.28
C ARG A 80 -10.81 7.77 -2.65
N ALA A 81 -10.99 7.61 -1.34
CA ALA A 81 -10.64 6.37 -0.65
C ALA A 81 -11.55 5.22 -1.09
N CYS A 82 -10.99 4.02 -1.21
CA CYS A 82 -11.78 2.81 -1.44
C CYS A 82 -12.57 2.47 -0.18
N ARG A 83 -13.86 2.16 -0.33
CA ARG A 83 -14.81 1.81 0.74
C ARG A 83 -15.20 0.34 0.73
N ALA A 84 -15.02 -0.33 -0.40
CA ALA A 84 -15.26 -1.76 -0.60
C ALA A 84 -14.05 -2.44 -1.25
N GLU A 85 -14.06 -3.78 -1.22
CA GLU A 85 -12.98 -4.62 -1.74
C GLU A 85 -12.81 -4.55 -3.26
N ASP A 86 -13.88 -4.25 -3.98
CA ASP A 86 -13.95 -4.22 -5.45
C ASP A 86 -14.07 -2.81 -6.04
N ASP A 87 -14.02 -1.77 -5.20
CA ASP A 87 -13.98 -0.38 -5.69
C ASP A 87 -12.81 -0.19 -6.68
N LEU A 88 -12.98 0.71 -7.64
CA LEU A 88 -11.95 1.03 -8.63
C LEU A 88 -11.57 2.50 -8.58
N HIS A 89 -10.44 2.86 -9.18
CA HIS A 89 -10.00 4.25 -9.34
C HIS A 89 -9.82 5.01 -8.02
N CYS A 90 -9.52 4.28 -6.95
CA CYS A 90 -9.51 4.79 -5.58
C CYS A 90 -8.19 4.46 -4.86
N VAL A 91 -8.05 5.01 -3.66
CA VAL A 91 -6.85 4.88 -2.81
C VAL A 91 -7.10 3.96 -1.63
N ILE A 92 -6.13 3.08 -1.37
CA ILE A 92 -5.99 2.26 -0.17
C ILE A 92 -4.75 2.74 0.59
N HIS A 93 -4.87 2.84 1.91
CA HIS A 93 -3.75 3.21 2.79
C HIS A 93 -3.97 2.65 4.20
N TRP A 94 -2.87 2.30 4.85
CA TRP A 94 -2.76 2.12 6.30
C TRP A 94 -1.30 2.31 6.72
N ASP A 95 -1.10 2.49 8.03
CA ASP A 95 0.19 2.41 8.70
C ASP A 95 0.05 1.43 9.88
N ALA A 96 0.81 0.34 9.87
CA ALA A 96 0.64 -0.74 10.84
C ALA A 96 1.34 -0.46 12.18
N MET A 97 0.64 -0.76 13.27
CA MET A 97 1.09 -0.64 14.66
C MET A 97 0.87 -1.97 15.41
N PRO A 98 1.72 -2.34 16.37
CA PRO A 98 1.46 -3.48 17.25
C PRO A 98 0.29 -3.23 18.19
N GLU A 99 -0.53 -4.25 18.43
CA GLU A 99 -1.54 -4.19 19.49
C GLU A 99 -0.91 -3.85 20.85
N GLY A 100 -1.61 -2.99 21.60
CA GLY A 100 -1.17 -2.42 22.87
C GLY A 100 -0.19 -1.25 22.78
N SER A 101 0.19 -0.78 21.59
CA SER A 101 0.90 0.51 21.45
C SER A 101 -0.06 1.69 21.40
N GLU A 102 0.50 2.90 21.51
CA GLU A 102 -0.23 4.11 21.15
C GLU A 102 -0.42 4.20 19.62
N PRO A 103 -1.45 4.92 19.13
CA PRO A 103 -1.57 5.27 17.72
C PRO A 103 -0.36 6.05 17.21
N MET A 104 -0.09 5.95 15.91
CA MET A 104 1.02 6.69 15.32
C MET A 104 0.78 8.19 15.41
N GLN A 105 1.76 8.90 15.97
CA GLN A 105 1.72 10.35 16.11
C GLN A 105 1.86 11.02 14.75
N ARG A 106 0.93 11.92 14.42
CA ARG A 106 0.89 12.60 13.12
C ARG A 106 0.24 13.97 13.22
N PRO A 107 0.57 14.92 12.31
CA PRO A 107 0.04 16.27 12.36
C PRO A 107 -1.44 16.39 11.94
N ALA A 108 -2.01 15.34 11.33
CA ALA A 108 -3.41 15.29 10.88
C ALA A 108 -3.90 13.83 10.79
N PRO A 109 -5.22 13.56 10.84
CA PRO A 109 -5.77 12.23 10.63
C PRO A 109 -5.32 11.63 9.29
N SER A 110 -5.15 10.30 9.25
CA SER A 110 -4.83 9.55 8.04
C SER A 110 -5.92 8.54 7.70
N LEU A 111 -6.06 8.23 6.42
CA LEU A 111 -6.88 7.12 5.96
C LEU A 111 -6.38 5.81 6.61
N CYS A 112 -7.30 5.02 7.16
CA CYS A 112 -7.00 3.64 7.54
C CYS A 112 -8.00 2.72 6.85
N THR A 113 -7.48 1.88 5.96
CA THR A 113 -8.22 0.78 5.36
C THR A 113 -7.82 -0.49 6.10
N ASN A 114 -8.79 -1.21 6.66
CA ASN A 114 -8.51 -2.50 7.27
C ASN A 114 -8.26 -3.54 6.16
N PRO A 115 -7.05 -4.10 5.99
CA PRO A 115 -6.72 -4.98 4.86
C PRO A 115 -7.35 -6.37 4.97
N LEU A 116 -7.98 -6.70 6.10
CA LEU A 116 -8.70 -7.95 6.29
C LEU A 116 -10.18 -7.84 5.89
N SER A 117 -10.75 -6.63 5.88
CA SER A 117 -12.16 -6.39 5.54
C SER A 117 -12.38 -5.44 4.36
N TRP A 118 -11.33 -4.71 3.95
CA TRP A 118 -11.35 -3.64 2.95
C TRP A 118 -12.28 -2.46 3.26
N ARG A 119 -12.69 -2.31 4.53
CA ARG A 119 -13.56 -1.24 5.01
C ARG A 119 -12.76 -0.12 5.67
N LEU A 120 -13.40 1.05 5.77
CA LEU A 120 -12.88 2.25 6.42
C LEU A 120 -13.48 2.48 7.81
N ASP A 121 -13.88 1.40 8.48
CA ASP A 121 -14.44 1.43 9.83
C ASP A 121 -13.44 0.89 10.86
N GLU A 122 -13.77 1.10 12.13
CA GLU A 122 -12.96 0.63 13.26
C GLU A 122 -13.39 -0.77 13.73
N ALA A 123 -14.12 -1.54 12.91
CA ALA A 123 -14.52 -2.88 13.32
C ALA A 123 -13.29 -3.80 13.38
N PHE A 124 -13.19 -4.58 14.45
CA PHE A 124 -12.17 -5.60 14.60
C PHE A 124 -12.33 -6.69 13.52
N ALA A 125 -11.25 -7.00 12.82
CA ALA A 125 -11.17 -8.12 11.90
C ALA A 125 -10.26 -9.19 12.50
N GLY A 126 -10.83 -10.36 12.78
CA GLY A 126 -10.11 -11.47 13.39
C GLY A 126 -9.12 -12.14 12.43
N PRO A 127 -8.20 -12.95 12.98
CA PRO A 127 -7.16 -13.60 12.19
C PRO A 127 -7.73 -14.52 11.11
N GLU A 128 -8.92 -15.08 11.27
CA GLU A 128 -9.59 -15.90 10.25
C GLU A 128 -9.77 -15.22 8.88
N LEU A 129 -9.69 -13.89 8.84
CA LEU A 129 -9.74 -13.09 7.61
C LEU A 129 -8.35 -12.85 7.00
N ASN A 130 -7.27 -13.23 7.68
CA ASN A 130 -5.91 -13.14 7.17
C ASN A 130 -5.58 -14.33 6.27
N ALA A 131 -5.62 -14.07 4.96
CA ALA A 131 -5.38 -15.08 3.93
C ALA A 131 -3.93 -15.58 3.89
N GLY A 132 -3.00 -14.88 4.57
CA GLY A 132 -1.61 -15.28 4.65
C GLY A 132 -0.66 -14.11 4.85
N SER A 133 0.01 -14.07 6.00
CA SER A 133 1.22 -13.27 6.18
C SER A 133 2.43 -13.99 5.58
N VAL A 134 3.38 -13.26 5.01
CA VAL A 134 4.60 -13.82 4.44
C VAL A 134 5.79 -13.23 5.19
N VAL A 135 6.62 -14.10 5.77
CA VAL A 135 7.84 -13.67 6.46
C VAL A 135 8.74 -12.92 5.46
N PRO A 136 9.18 -11.68 5.76
CA PRO A 136 10.07 -10.96 4.86
C PRO A 136 11.39 -11.72 4.68
N GLY A 137 11.74 -11.99 3.42
CA GLY A 137 13.02 -12.58 3.06
C GLY A 137 14.07 -11.51 2.82
N GLY A 138 15.31 -11.80 3.21
CA GLY A 138 16.47 -10.99 2.87
C GLY A 138 17.03 -10.09 3.98
N THR A 139 18.06 -9.34 3.58
CA THR A 139 18.76 -8.35 4.40
C THR A 139 18.45 -6.97 3.85
N PHE A 140 17.79 -6.15 4.65
CA PHE A 140 17.46 -4.78 4.27
C PHE A 140 18.57 -3.84 4.75
N VAL A 141 19.03 -2.96 3.87
CA VAL A 141 19.90 -1.84 4.29
C VAL A 141 19.00 -0.79 4.91
N THR A 142 19.02 -0.71 6.23
CA THR A 142 18.20 0.23 7.02
C THR A 142 18.96 1.50 7.39
N ALA A 143 20.23 1.59 6.99
CA ALA A 143 21.05 2.79 7.14
C ALA A 143 20.65 3.84 6.08
N PHE A 144 19.74 4.75 6.45
CA PHE A 144 19.38 5.88 5.60
C PHE A 144 20.43 6.99 5.69
N GLY A 145 21.09 7.34 4.58
CA GLY A 145 21.96 8.54 4.51
C GLY A 145 23.25 8.35 3.73
N SER A 146 24.29 9.09 4.13
CA SER A 146 25.56 9.29 3.41
C SER A 146 26.54 8.11 3.46
N VAL A 147 26.07 6.91 3.79
CA VAL A 147 26.92 5.70 3.78
C VAL A 147 26.87 5.13 2.37
N GLU A 148 27.99 4.60 1.87
CA GLU A 148 27.95 3.85 0.63
C GLU A 148 26.95 2.69 0.76
N ASP A 149 26.05 2.57 -0.22
CA ASP A 149 25.07 1.49 -0.35
C ASP A 149 25.47 0.56 -1.50
N PRO A 150 26.53 -0.25 -1.33
CA PRO A 150 26.97 -1.17 -2.37
C PRO A 150 25.98 -2.33 -2.50
N PRO A 151 25.86 -2.93 -3.70
CA PRO A 151 25.03 -4.10 -3.89
C PRO A 151 25.52 -5.25 -3.00
N LEU A 152 24.63 -5.76 -2.14
CA LEU A 152 24.95 -6.84 -1.19
C LEU A 152 25.18 -8.21 -1.84
N GLY A 153 24.98 -8.34 -3.17
CA GLY A 153 25.04 -9.62 -3.86
C GLY A 153 24.02 -10.63 -3.36
N GLN A 154 22.95 -10.15 -2.71
CA GLN A 154 21.94 -11.00 -2.10
C GLN A 154 21.19 -11.79 -3.17
N THR A 155 21.06 -13.09 -2.96
CA THR A 155 20.18 -13.94 -3.77
C THR A 155 18.81 -14.03 -3.10
N PHE A 156 17.75 -13.82 -3.87
CA PHE A 156 16.39 -14.00 -3.40
C PHE A 156 15.89 -15.38 -3.82
N ASP A 157 15.71 -16.26 -2.83
CA ASP A 157 15.04 -17.55 -3.02
C ASP A 157 13.51 -17.38 -3.10
N SER A 158 12.81 -18.48 -3.35
CA SER A 158 11.35 -18.50 -3.30
C SER A 158 10.84 -17.98 -1.95
N LEU A 159 9.80 -17.14 -1.99
CA LEU A 159 9.13 -16.69 -0.78
C LEU A 159 8.65 -17.89 0.06
N PRO A 160 8.72 -17.79 1.40
CA PRO A 160 8.20 -18.84 2.27
C PRO A 160 6.68 -19.00 2.08
N ALA A 161 6.16 -20.16 2.46
CA ALA A 161 4.73 -20.42 2.42
C ALA A 161 3.98 -19.37 3.27
N PRO A 162 2.85 -18.82 2.78
CA PRO A 162 2.04 -17.90 3.57
C PRO A 162 1.52 -18.55 4.85
N LEU A 163 1.45 -17.77 5.92
CA LEU A 163 0.93 -18.16 7.22
C LEU A 163 -0.51 -17.64 7.34
N PRO A 164 -1.54 -18.48 7.08
CA PRO A 164 -2.93 -18.06 7.28
C PRO A 164 -3.22 -17.87 8.76
N ASN A 165 -4.22 -17.05 9.07
CA ASN A 165 -4.66 -16.79 10.44
C ASN A 165 -3.56 -16.25 11.37
N HIS A 166 -2.58 -15.55 10.79
CA HIS A 166 -1.40 -15.14 11.54
C HIS A 166 -1.61 -13.86 12.35
N THR A 167 -2.38 -12.91 11.81
CA THR A 167 -2.64 -11.63 12.48
C THR A 167 -4.08 -11.18 12.33
N SER A 168 -4.61 -10.51 13.35
CA SER A 168 -5.82 -9.68 13.27
C SER A 168 -5.48 -8.27 12.79
N ALA A 169 -6.51 -7.47 12.52
CA ALA A 169 -6.35 -6.06 12.21
C ALA A 169 -7.54 -5.20 12.67
N GLN A 170 -7.28 -4.01 13.19
CA GLN A 170 -8.30 -3.01 13.50
C GLN A 170 -7.77 -1.59 13.26
N CYS A 171 -8.51 -0.80 12.50
CA CYS A 171 -8.24 0.64 12.40
C CYS A 171 -8.70 1.35 13.67
N ARG A 172 -7.84 2.18 14.26
CA ARG A 172 -8.20 3.12 15.34
C ARG A 172 -7.37 4.39 15.17
N ASP A 173 -8.01 5.56 15.23
CA ASP A 173 -7.33 6.86 15.13
C ASP A 173 -6.40 7.00 13.89
N GLY A 174 -6.84 6.45 12.76
CA GLY A 174 -6.07 6.48 11.50
C GLY A 174 -4.81 5.61 11.49
N SER A 175 -4.63 4.71 12.46
CA SER A 175 -3.56 3.71 12.51
C SER A 175 -4.15 2.30 12.45
N LEU A 176 -3.43 1.35 11.85
CA LEU A 176 -3.88 -0.04 11.75
C LEU A 176 -3.19 -0.90 12.80
N PHE A 177 -3.94 -1.33 13.81
CA PHE A 177 -3.40 -2.19 14.85
C PHE A 177 -3.47 -3.66 14.44
N ALA A 178 -2.32 -4.32 14.45
CA ALA A 178 -2.15 -5.74 14.13
C ALA A 178 -1.70 -6.51 15.37
N ALA A 179 -1.99 -7.81 15.42
CA ALA A 179 -1.57 -8.66 16.53
C ALA A 179 -0.05 -8.56 16.76
N ARG A 180 0.39 -8.66 18.03
CA ARG A 180 1.82 -8.61 18.33
C ARG A 180 2.54 -9.80 17.71
N GLN A 181 3.56 -9.52 16.92
CA GLN A 181 4.38 -10.50 16.24
C GLN A 181 5.34 -11.18 17.23
N THR A 182 5.39 -12.50 17.20
CA THR A 182 6.25 -13.31 18.08
C THR A 182 7.18 -14.26 17.31
N LEU A 183 6.88 -14.51 16.04
CA LEU A 183 7.73 -15.34 15.19
C LEU A 183 9.00 -14.56 14.81
N GLU A 184 10.16 -15.22 14.91
CA GLU A 184 11.49 -14.62 14.71
C GLU A 184 11.60 -13.84 13.39
N GLY A 185 11.07 -14.40 12.30
CA GLY A 185 11.10 -13.76 10.99
C GLY A 185 10.42 -12.39 10.92
N PHE A 186 9.34 -12.19 11.67
CA PHE A 186 8.64 -10.90 11.75
C PHE A 186 9.23 -10.00 12.84
N THR A 187 9.62 -10.55 13.99
CA THR A 187 10.19 -9.75 15.09
C THR A 187 11.55 -9.17 14.73
N ARG A 188 12.41 -9.94 14.04
CA ARG A 188 13.71 -9.47 13.55
C ARG A 188 13.56 -8.25 12.65
N VAL A 189 12.65 -8.32 11.67
CA VAL A 189 12.43 -7.23 10.72
C VAL A 189 11.65 -6.10 11.39
N GLY A 190 10.62 -6.40 12.18
CA GLY A 190 9.83 -5.41 12.90
C GLY A 190 10.64 -4.57 13.90
N ALA A 191 11.71 -5.13 14.47
CA ALA A 191 12.65 -4.38 15.33
C ALA A 191 13.46 -3.32 14.57
N GLU A 192 13.48 -3.37 13.23
CA GLU A 192 14.10 -2.38 12.36
C GLU A 192 13.10 -1.26 11.93
N GLY A 193 11.88 -1.28 12.46
CA GLY A 193 10.84 -0.30 12.18
C GLY A 193 11.10 1.09 12.77
N MET A 194 10.38 2.10 12.28
CA MET A 194 10.37 3.44 12.87
C MET A 194 9.45 3.47 14.09
N ASP A 195 9.90 4.03 15.22
CA ASP A 195 9.06 4.43 16.37
C ASP A 195 8.05 3.36 16.86
N ASP A 196 8.54 2.16 17.22
CA ASP A 196 7.72 1.03 17.72
C ASP A 196 6.57 0.57 16.78
N SER A 197 6.60 0.96 15.51
CA SER A 197 5.60 0.60 14.49
C SER A 197 5.94 -0.69 13.75
N TYR A 198 4.97 -1.21 12.99
CA TYR A 198 5.12 -2.29 12.02
C TYR A 198 5.31 -1.78 10.59
N HIS A 199 5.86 -0.57 10.43
CA HIS A 199 6.09 0.06 9.12
C HIS A 199 6.82 -0.85 8.10
N VAL A 200 7.89 -1.53 8.52
CA VAL A 200 8.63 -2.47 7.65
C VAL A 200 7.89 -3.80 7.40
N LEU A 201 6.77 -4.03 8.10
CA LEU A 201 5.93 -5.22 7.98
C LEU A 201 4.57 -4.92 7.32
N ASP A 202 4.29 -3.68 6.92
CA ASP A 202 2.98 -3.26 6.40
C ASP A 202 2.44 -4.17 5.29
N TYR A 203 3.32 -4.59 4.37
CA TYR A 203 2.98 -5.54 3.31
C TYR A 203 3.02 -6.99 3.79
N ALA A 204 4.03 -7.34 4.59
CA ALA A 204 4.32 -8.71 4.99
C ALA A 204 3.18 -9.35 5.79
N LEU A 205 2.57 -8.58 6.71
CA LEU A 205 1.48 -9.04 7.55
C LEU A 205 0.21 -9.36 6.75
N PHE A 206 0.00 -8.68 5.62
CA PHE A 206 -1.25 -8.77 4.84
C PHE A 206 -1.00 -9.20 3.40
N TYR A 207 0.13 -9.83 3.11
CA TYR A 207 0.62 -10.07 1.76
C TYR A 207 -0.40 -10.78 0.87
N MET A 208 -0.99 -11.87 1.35
CA MET A 208 -1.99 -12.61 0.56
C MET A 208 -3.32 -11.87 0.44
N ASN A 209 -3.72 -11.11 1.47
CA ASN A 209 -4.90 -10.24 1.37
C ASN A 209 -4.71 -9.21 0.24
N ILE A 210 -3.56 -8.51 0.21
CA ILE A 210 -3.21 -7.54 -0.83
C ILE A 210 -3.21 -8.19 -2.21
N ARG A 211 -2.52 -9.33 -2.34
CA ARG A 211 -2.43 -10.08 -3.60
C ARG A 211 -3.81 -10.46 -4.12
N ASN A 212 -4.66 -11.02 -3.26
CA ASN A 212 -6.00 -11.46 -3.64
C ASN A 212 -6.90 -10.28 -4.01
N ASN A 213 -6.80 -9.17 -3.28
CA ASN A 213 -7.57 -7.96 -3.58
C ASN A 213 -7.12 -7.28 -4.88
N ALA A 214 -5.82 -7.22 -5.14
CA ALA A 214 -5.29 -6.72 -6.41
C ALA A 214 -5.82 -7.55 -7.59
N GLN A 215 -5.88 -8.89 -7.43
CA GLN A 215 -6.49 -9.77 -8.43
C GLN A 215 -7.99 -9.51 -8.60
N LEU A 216 -8.74 -9.40 -7.51
CA LEU A 216 -10.17 -9.10 -7.53
C LEU A 216 -10.45 -7.79 -8.27
N ARG A 217 -9.78 -6.69 -7.90
CA ARG A 217 -9.99 -5.39 -8.53
C ARG A 217 -9.56 -5.38 -10.01
N ALA A 218 -8.46 -6.05 -10.35
CA ALA A 218 -8.05 -6.17 -11.76
C ALA A 218 -9.10 -6.93 -12.58
N GLN A 219 -9.67 -8.01 -12.04
CA GLN A 219 -10.75 -8.75 -12.69
C GLN A 219 -12.03 -7.92 -12.80
N ALA A 220 -12.42 -7.18 -11.76
CA ALA A 220 -13.56 -6.28 -11.78
C ALA A 220 -13.41 -5.18 -12.85
N TRP A 221 -12.22 -4.59 -12.97
CA TRP A 221 -11.91 -3.60 -14.00
C TRP A 221 -11.98 -4.20 -15.41
N LEU A 222 -11.42 -5.39 -15.62
CA LEU A 222 -11.49 -6.06 -16.93
C LEU A 222 -12.93 -6.46 -17.30
N GLY A 223 -13.72 -6.88 -16.30
CA GLY A 223 -15.13 -7.23 -16.48
C GLY A 223 -16.03 -6.04 -16.82
N SER A 224 -15.78 -4.87 -16.23
CA SER A 224 -16.58 -3.66 -16.50
C SER A 224 -16.38 -3.10 -17.92
N ARG A 225 -15.25 -3.40 -18.57
CA ARG A 225 -14.99 -3.05 -19.97
C ARG A 225 -15.69 -3.97 -20.96
N ALA A 226 -15.72 -5.27 -20.67
CA ALA A 226 -16.41 -6.25 -21.52
C ALA A 226 -17.92 -6.00 -21.62
N SER A 227 -18.54 -5.47 -20.55
CA SER A 227 -19.96 -5.11 -20.56
C SER A 227 -20.27 -3.81 -21.31
N VAL A 228 -19.31 -2.88 -21.41
CA VAL A 228 -19.44 -1.63 -22.20
C VAL A 228 -19.29 -1.90 -23.70
N GLU A 229 -18.40 -2.81 -24.11
CA GLU A 229 -18.21 -3.20 -25.51
C GLU A 229 -19.30 -4.16 -26.03
N GLY A 230 -20.09 -4.77 -25.14
CA GLY A 230 -21.16 -5.71 -25.45
C GLY A 230 -22.59 -5.14 -25.43
N SER A 231 -22.75 -3.83 -25.24
CA SER A 231 -24.07 -3.17 -25.30
C SER A 231 -24.33 -2.64 -26.73
N PRO A 232 -25.44 -3.03 -27.38
CA PRO A 232 -25.75 -2.67 -28.77
C PRO A 232 -26.01 -1.18 -28.98
#